data_AF-A0A4R4D6V2-F1
#
_entry.id   AF-A0A4R4D6V2-F1
#
_cell.length_a   1.000
_cell.length_b   1.000
_cell.length_c   1.000
_cell.angle_alpha   90.00
_cell.angle_beta   90.00
_cell.angle_gamma   90.00
#
_symmetry.space_group_name_H-M   'P 1'
#
loop_
_entity.id
_entity.type
_entity.pdbx_description
1 polymer ?
#
loop_
_entity_poly.entity_id
_entity_poly.type
_entity_poly.pdbx_seq_one_letter_code
_entity_poly.pdbx_strand_id
1 'polypeptide(L)'
;MAMKLQILSVRNHGDAAQEHVLLRAKEDCNTVKYLLADSTYFDNGNVSNKLRHFFWLPSKDVKKGDLVSVRTGKGKNTEVINPQGTTVHRFYWGLEAPVWNDEADCAVLVEASTWQFHRAKG
;
A
#
# COMPACT_ATOMS: atom_id res chain seq x y z
N MET A 1 16.66 -10.27 7.31
CA MET A 1 15.20 -10.46 7.41
C MET A 1 14.58 -9.88 6.14
N ALA A 2 13.76 -10.63 5.43
CA ALA A 2 13.07 -10.14 4.22
C ALA A 2 11.65 -9.70 4.58
N MET A 3 11.14 -8.63 3.96
CA MET A 3 9.77 -8.14 4.18
C MET A 3 8.73 -9.22 3.89
N LYS A 4 7.66 -9.30 4.69
CA LYS A 4 6.58 -10.31 4.51
C LYS A 4 5.50 -9.88 3.52
N LEU A 5 5.30 -8.58 3.34
CA LEU A 5 4.52 -8.02 2.23
C LEU A 5 5.45 -7.56 1.12
N GLN A 6 5.03 -7.76 -0.13
CA GLN A 6 5.78 -7.39 -1.32
C GLN A 6 4.88 -6.59 -2.27
N ILE A 7 5.40 -5.49 -2.83
CA ILE A 7 4.79 -4.81 -3.98
C ILE A 7 4.91 -5.73 -5.21
N LEU A 8 3.78 -6.04 -5.84
CA LEU A 8 3.76 -6.72 -7.13
C LEU A 8 3.70 -5.73 -8.29
N SER A 9 2.87 -4.68 -8.18
CA SER A 9 2.65 -3.72 -9.27
C SER A 9 1.88 -2.50 -8.79
N VAL A 10 2.11 -1.35 -9.42
CA VAL A 10 1.14 -0.25 -9.52
C VAL A 10 0.26 -0.52 -10.74
N ARG A 11 -1.06 -0.35 -10.62
CA ARG A 11 -2.03 -0.64 -11.70
C ARG A 11 -2.98 0.53 -11.89
N ASN A 12 -3.42 0.70 -13.13
CA ASN A 12 -4.36 1.75 -13.56
C ASN A 12 -3.90 3.15 -13.11
N HIS A 13 -2.60 3.43 -13.25
CA HIS A 13 -2.01 4.72 -12.90
C HIS A 13 -2.74 5.86 -13.62
N GLY A 14 -3.00 6.96 -12.93
CA GLY A 14 -3.72 8.11 -13.49
C GLY A 14 -5.26 7.98 -13.54
N ASP A 15 -5.85 6.83 -13.20
CA ASP A 15 -7.31 6.67 -13.05
C ASP A 15 -7.70 6.60 -11.56
N ALA A 16 -8.19 7.71 -11.00
CA ALA A 16 -8.56 7.81 -9.58
C ALA A 16 -9.56 6.72 -9.11
N ALA A 17 -10.40 6.20 -10.00
CA ALA A 17 -11.41 5.20 -9.65
C ALA A 17 -10.84 3.77 -9.58
N GLN A 18 -9.77 3.50 -10.33
CA GLN A 18 -9.21 2.16 -10.50
C GLN A 18 -7.75 2.01 -10.07
N GLU A 19 -7.05 3.11 -9.82
CA GLU A 19 -5.64 3.13 -9.44
C GLU A 19 -5.44 2.40 -8.11
N HIS A 20 -4.49 1.46 -8.11
CA HIS A 20 -4.11 0.75 -6.90
C HIS A 20 -2.71 0.14 -6.97
N VAL A 21 -2.14 -0.04 -5.79
CA VAL A 21 -0.97 -0.91 -5.61
C VAL A 21 -1.46 -2.28 -5.21
N LEU A 22 -0.96 -3.30 -5.91
CA LEU A 22 -1.20 -4.69 -5.58
C LEU A 22 0.00 -5.23 -4.79
N LEU A 23 -0.26 -5.72 -3.59
CA LEU A 23 0.71 -6.34 -2.70
C LEU A 23 0.38 -7.83 -2.52
N ARG A 24 1.41 -8.62 -2.21
CA ARG A 24 1.26 -10.04 -1.85
C ARG A 24 1.85 -10.32 -0.48
N ALA A 25 1.10 -11.04 0.34
CA ALA A 25 1.61 -11.65 1.57
C ALA A 25 2.46 -12.88 1.22
N LYS A 26 3.77 -12.81 1.43
CA LYS A 26 4.71 -13.95 1.28
C LYS A 26 4.67 -14.87 2.49
N GLU A 27 4.24 -14.35 3.62
CA GLU A 27 4.04 -15.03 4.90
C GLU A 27 2.86 -14.39 5.63
N ASP A 28 2.31 -15.11 6.61
CA ASP A 28 1.33 -14.57 7.54
C ASP A 28 1.89 -13.33 8.25
N CYS A 29 1.12 -12.24 8.20
CA CYS A 29 1.48 -10.97 8.84
C CYS A 29 0.26 -10.10 9.09
N ASN A 30 0.45 -9.01 9.85
CA ASN A 30 -0.57 -7.98 10.03
C ASN A 30 -0.18 -6.74 9.23
N THR A 31 -1.12 -6.23 8.43
CA THR A 31 -0.91 -5.09 7.53
C THR A 31 -0.67 -3.77 8.25
N VAL A 32 -1.04 -3.62 9.53
CA VAL A 32 -0.78 -2.40 10.32
C VAL A 32 0.71 -2.09 10.47
N LYS A 33 1.60 -3.05 10.20
CA LYS A 33 3.05 -2.85 10.27
C LYS A 33 3.62 -2.19 9.01
N TYR A 34 2.77 -1.87 8.03
CA TYR A 34 3.21 -1.41 6.73
C TYR A 34 2.64 -0.04 6.41
N LEU A 35 3.49 0.80 5.81
CA LEU A 35 3.10 2.07 5.22
C LEU A 35 3.38 2.03 3.72
N LEU A 36 2.47 2.58 2.93
CA LEU A 36 2.64 2.78 1.50
C LEU A 36 2.80 4.27 1.22
N ALA A 37 3.73 4.65 0.36
CA ALA A 37 3.91 6.03 -0.07
C ALA A 37 3.96 6.11 -1.60
N ASP A 38 3.47 7.21 -2.15
CA ASP A 38 3.91 7.67 -3.47
C ASP A 38 5.25 8.39 -3.31
N SER A 39 6.18 8.08 -4.19
CA SER A 39 7.46 8.75 -4.27
C SER A 39 7.83 8.92 -5.72
N THR A 40 8.76 9.83 -5.98
CA THR A 40 9.56 9.77 -7.21
C THR A 40 10.87 9.04 -6.92
N TYR A 41 11.52 8.54 -7.96
CA TYR A 41 12.91 8.08 -7.87
C TYR A 41 13.86 9.14 -8.44
N PHE A 42 15.10 9.19 -7.95
CA PHE A 42 16.18 9.91 -8.61
C PHE A 42 16.63 9.14 -9.86
N ASP A 43 17.28 9.79 -10.83
CA ASP A 43 17.81 9.16 -12.05
C ASP A 43 18.72 7.94 -11.79
N ASN A 44 19.27 7.82 -10.57
CA ASN A 44 20.09 6.69 -10.12
C ASN A 44 19.29 5.53 -9.51
N GLY A 45 17.95 5.55 -9.58
CA GLY A 45 17.05 4.51 -9.07
C GLY A 45 16.83 4.53 -7.55
N ASN A 46 17.45 5.45 -6.81
CA ASN A 46 17.17 5.61 -5.38
C ASN A 46 15.86 6.36 -5.17
N VAL A 47 15.12 5.97 -4.13
CA VAL A 47 13.91 6.67 -3.69
C VAL A 47 14.26 8.12 -3.34
N SER A 48 13.49 9.07 -3.89
CA SER A 48 13.72 10.47 -3.60
C SER A 48 13.42 10.79 -2.14
N ASN A 49 14.02 11.86 -1.61
CA ASN A 49 13.67 12.35 -0.28
C ASN A 49 12.28 13.01 -0.22
N LYS A 50 11.54 13.04 -1.34
CA LYS A 50 10.17 13.56 -1.43
C LYS A 50 9.17 12.42 -1.28
N LEU A 51 9.20 11.72 -0.15
CA LEU A 51 8.14 10.78 0.21
C LEU A 51 6.87 11.60 0.47
N ARG A 52 5.92 11.51 -0.48
CA ARG A 52 4.61 12.16 -0.38
C ARG A 52 3.58 11.11 0.00
N HIS A 53 2.40 11.62 0.37
CA HIS A 53 1.23 10.89 0.84
C HIS A 53 1.58 9.52 1.45
N PHE A 54 1.76 9.45 2.76
CA PHE A 54 1.86 8.17 3.42
C PHE A 54 0.46 7.63 3.73
N PHE A 55 0.24 6.37 3.41
CA PHE A 55 -0.89 5.60 3.89
C PHE A 55 -0.43 4.56 4.89
N TRP A 56 -0.90 4.70 6.12
CA TRP A 56 -0.79 3.62 7.09
C TRP A 56 -1.85 2.57 6.78
N LEU A 57 -1.42 1.35 6.44
CA LEU A 57 -2.38 0.32 6.06
C LEU A 57 -3.30 -0.02 7.25
N PRO A 58 -4.63 -0.19 7.02
CA PRO A 58 -5.54 -0.65 8.06
C PRO A 58 -5.07 -1.96 8.70
N SER A 59 -5.35 -2.15 9.99
CA SER A 59 -5.00 -3.40 10.69
C SER A 59 -5.83 -4.57 10.19
N LYS A 60 -5.15 -5.56 9.60
CA LYS A 60 -5.75 -6.81 9.15
C LYS A 60 -4.70 -7.92 9.19
N ASP A 61 -5.09 -9.06 9.74
CA ASP A 61 -4.29 -10.28 9.60
C ASP A 61 -4.53 -10.88 8.21
N VAL A 62 -3.44 -11.05 7.46
CA VAL A 62 -3.44 -11.64 6.12
C VAL A 62 -2.63 -12.93 6.12
N LYS A 63 -3.03 -13.89 5.30
CA LYS A 63 -2.39 -15.20 5.16
C LYS A 63 -1.42 -15.23 3.99
N LYS A 64 -0.42 -16.12 4.07
CA LYS A 64 0.47 -16.39 2.95
C LYS A 64 -0.34 -16.67 1.68
N GLY A 65 -0.05 -15.92 0.62
CA GLY A 65 -0.74 -16.01 -0.67
C GLY A 65 -1.86 -14.99 -0.87
N ASP A 66 -2.37 -14.37 0.21
CA ASP A 66 -3.37 -13.31 0.10
C ASP A 66 -2.82 -12.09 -0.65
N LEU A 67 -3.75 -11.36 -1.27
CA LEU A 67 -3.46 -10.11 -1.95
C LEU A 67 -4.02 -8.94 -1.15
N VAL A 68 -3.27 -7.85 -1.13
CA VAL A 68 -3.74 -6.56 -0.60
C VAL A 68 -3.76 -5.56 -1.76
N SER A 69 -4.94 -5.05 -2.08
CA SER A 69 -5.16 -4.03 -3.10
C SER A 69 -5.39 -2.69 -2.40
N VAL A 70 -4.38 -1.83 -2.42
CA VAL A 70 -4.46 -0.47 -1.84
C VAL A 70 -4.87 0.49 -2.95
N ARG A 71 -6.16 0.84 -2.96
CA ARG A 71 -6.78 1.77 -3.91
C ARG A 71 -6.61 3.20 -3.44
N THR A 72 -6.20 4.09 -4.32
CA THR A 72 -5.91 5.50 -3.96
C THR A 72 -7.18 6.30 -3.75
N GLY A 73 -8.21 6.04 -4.55
CA GLY A 73 -9.51 6.71 -4.45
C GLY A 73 -10.29 6.43 -3.16
N LYS A 74 -11.48 7.04 -3.09
CA LYS A 74 -12.48 6.82 -2.04
C LYS A 74 -13.15 5.46 -2.14
N GLY A 75 -13.52 4.91 -0.99
CA GLY A 75 -14.33 3.72 -0.89
C GLY A 75 -14.38 3.15 0.52
N LYS A 76 -14.99 1.97 0.64
CA LYS A 76 -15.04 1.21 1.89
C LYS A 76 -14.20 -0.03 1.75
N ASN A 77 -13.43 -0.36 2.78
CA ASN A 77 -12.62 -1.57 2.79
C ASN A 77 -13.51 -2.81 2.57
N THR A 78 -13.07 -3.71 1.70
CA THR A 78 -13.82 -4.92 1.33
C THR A 78 -12.89 -6.11 1.21
N GLU A 79 -13.46 -7.30 1.26
CA GLU A 79 -12.73 -8.56 1.11
C GLU A 79 -13.43 -9.43 0.08
N VAL A 80 -12.64 -10.10 -0.76
CA VAL A 80 -13.15 -11.06 -1.74
C VAL A 80 -12.37 -12.34 -1.58
N ILE A 81 -13.07 -13.43 -1.27
CA ILE A 81 -12.48 -14.76 -1.20
C ILE A 81 -12.46 -15.34 -2.62
N ASN A 82 -11.27 -15.71 -3.09
CA ASN A 82 -11.09 -16.37 -4.37
C ASN A 82 -11.49 -17.85 -4.26
N PRO A 83 -11.94 -18.49 -5.36
CA PRO A 83 -12.28 -19.91 -5.36
C PRO A 83 -11.16 -20.84 -4.86
N GLN A 84 -9.91 -20.42 -5.01
CA GLN A 84 -8.72 -21.15 -4.57
C GLN A 84 -8.39 -20.96 -3.08
N GLY A 85 -9.25 -20.27 -2.32
CA GLY A 85 -9.12 -20.08 -0.87
C GLY A 85 -8.25 -18.91 -0.41
N THR A 86 -7.64 -18.16 -1.33
CA THR A 86 -6.93 -16.90 -1.00
C THR A 86 -7.91 -15.73 -0.91
N THR A 87 -7.56 -14.70 -0.14
CA THR A 87 -8.38 -13.50 0.01
C THR A 87 -7.71 -12.30 -0.66
N VAL A 88 -8.53 -11.45 -1.30
CA VAL A 88 -8.13 -10.11 -1.73
C VAL A 88 -8.70 -9.09 -0.75
N HIS A 89 -7.84 -8.47 0.03
CA HIS A 89 -8.18 -7.37 0.94
C HIS A 89 -8.06 -6.05 0.18
N ARG A 90 -9.16 -5.31 0.04
CA ARG A 90 -9.18 -4.00 -0.62
C ARG A 90 -9.20 -2.92 0.45
N PHE A 91 -8.18 -2.09 0.45
CA PHE A 91 -8.11 -0.89 1.28
C PHE A 91 -8.26 0.34 0.40
N TYR A 92 -9.03 1.32 0.88
CA TYR A 92 -9.21 2.60 0.21
C TYR A 92 -8.49 3.69 0.99
N TRP A 93 -7.61 4.39 0.29
CA TRP A 93 -6.81 5.47 0.85
C TRP A 93 -7.63 6.75 1.01
N GLY A 94 -8.66 6.95 0.20
CA GLY A 94 -9.59 8.06 0.38
C GLY A 94 -9.15 9.36 -0.28
N LEU A 95 -8.21 9.30 -1.23
CA LEU A 95 -7.78 10.46 -2.00
C LEU A 95 -8.83 10.82 -3.06
N GLU A 96 -8.88 12.10 -3.43
CA GLU A 96 -9.77 12.62 -4.49
C GLU A 96 -9.19 12.41 -5.90
N ALA A 97 -7.88 12.21 -5.98
CA ALA A 97 -7.10 12.18 -7.22
C ALA A 97 -6.10 11.03 -7.19
N PRO A 98 -5.68 10.50 -8.36
CA PRO A 98 -4.61 9.52 -8.43
C PRO A 98 -3.28 10.12 -7.99
N VAL A 99 -2.38 9.29 -7.47
CA VAL A 99 -1.04 9.72 -6.99
C VAL A 99 0.12 9.20 -7.84
N TRP A 100 -0.12 8.24 -8.74
CA TRP A 100 0.87 7.82 -9.73
C TRP A 100 0.44 8.38 -11.09
N ASN A 101 0.80 9.62 -11.38
CA ASN A 101 0.39 10.32 -12.61
C ASN A 101 1.57 10.89 -13.40
N ASP A 102 2.80 10.67 -12.95
CA ASP A 102 4.06 10.98 -13.62
C ASP A 102 4.82 9.67 -13.95
N GLU A 103 5.57 9.66 -15.06
CA GLU A 103 6.40 8.52 -15.47
C GLU A 103 7.53 8.23 -14.47
N ALA A 104 7.91 9.23 -13.67
CA ALA A 104 8.90 9.11 -12.61
C ALA A 104 8.33 8.65 -11.26
N ASP A 105 7.03 8.35 -11.16
CA ASP A 105 6.42 7.93 -9.90
C ASP A 105 6.65 6.44 -9.61
N CYS A 106 6.83 6.12 -8.33
CA CYS A 106 6.94 4.75 -7.84
C CYS A 106 6.20 4.56 -6.51
N ALA A 107 5.86 3.31 -6.21
CA ALA A 107 5.30 2.94 -4.92
C ALA A 107 6.41 2.48 -3.98
N VAL A 108 6.42 3.02 -2.76
CA VAL A 108 7.38 2.63 -1.72
C VAL A 108 6.63 1.97 -0.58
N LEU A 109 7.02 0.74 -0.23
CA LEU A 109 6.48 0.01 0.91
C LEU A 109 7.52 0.06 2.04
N VAL A 110 7.10 0.55 3.20
CA VAL A 110 7.92 0.59 4.42
C VAL A 110 7.35 -0.41 5.41
N GLU A 111 8.21 -1.25 5.99
CA GLU A 111 7.85 -2.12 7.12
C GLU A 111 8.34 -1.46 8.42
N ALA A 112 7.38 -1.03 9.25
CA ALA A 112 7.63 -0.48 10.57
C ALA A 112 7.53 -1.60 11.62
N SER A 113 8.68 -2.05 12.13
CA SER A 113 8.73 -3.07 13.18
C SER A 113 8.24 -2.55 14.54
N THR A 114 8.44 -1.25 14.80
CA THR A 114 8.00 -0.54 16.00
C THR A 114 7.67 0.91 15.65
N TRP A 115 6.75 1.52 16.39
CA TRP A 115 6.43 2.95 16.27
C TRP A 115 5.91 3.49 17.60
N GLN A 116 5.98 4.81 17.75
CA GLN A 116 5.36 5.56 18.84
C GLN A 116 4.58 6.72 18.25
N PHE A 117 3.50 7.12 18.93
CA PHE A 117 2.78 8.34 18.59
C PHE A 117 2.49 9.10 19.87
N HIS A 118 2.49 10.43 19.77
CA HIS A 118 2.08 11.32 20.84
C HIS A 118 0.98 12.23 20.29
N ARG A 119 -0.08 12.42 21.06
CA ARG A 119 -1.16 13.32 20.66
C ARG A 119 -0.67 14.76 20.81
N ALA A 120 -0.88 15.57 19.78
CA ALA A 120 -0.44 16.98 19.79
C ALA A 120 -1.12 17.81 20.89
N LYS A 121 -2.31 17.41 21.35
CA LYS A 121 -2.99 17.96 22.53
C LYS A 121 -3.76 16.86 23.27
N GLY A 122 -3.56 16.81 24.58
CA GLY A 122 -4.52 16.40 25.61
C GLY A 122 -4.81 17.61 26.46
#